data_AF-A0A1Y4WAQ0-F1
#
_entry.id   AF-A0A1Y4WAQ0-F1
#
_cell.length_a   1.000
_cell.length_b   1.000
_cell.length_c   1.000
_cell.angle_alpha   90.00
_cell.angle_beta   90.00
_cell.angle_gamma   90.00
#
_symmetry.space_group_name_H-M   'P 1'
#
loop_
_entity.id
_entity.type
_entity.pdbx_description
1 polymer ?
#
loop_
_entity_poly.entity_id
_entity_poly.type
_entity_poly.pdbx_seq_one_letter_code
_entity_poly.pdbx_strand_id
1 'polypeptide(L)'
;MIIEEQGLVRAIKIAYRHGGYTVLNQGGEVTIYTEGWFMRCLWTKLPRKALATIVEHMGMIPDDGEAVAIEKDGQPQAVMAGIVSDDVDGWMGGEVASMASYVPVTFRGYQLFQEVSGRQAYGVDPTALAIIERATAEMGSAAISGGRALTWSHDGETVMLEAIRKTTWAWEWERTVWEALESVDLHKREG
;
A
#
# COMPACT_ATOMS: atom_id res chain seq x y z
N MET A 1 2.10 -10.18 12.88
CA MET A 1 1.12 -9.85 11.82
C MET A 1 1.06 -8.35 11.71
N ILE A 2 1.35 -7.82 10.52
CA ILE A 2 1.31 -6.41 10.17
C ILE A 2 0.06 -6.06 9.35
N ILE A 3 -0.66 -7.07 8.84
CA ILE A 3 -1.91 -6.88 8.09
C ILE A 3 -3.07 -6.79 9.08
N GLU A 4 -3.82 -5.69 9.04
CA GLU A 4 -5.08 -5.53 9.78
C GLU A 4 -6.25 -6.03 8.93
N GLU A 5 -6.99 -7.03 9.44
CA GLU A 5 -8.02 -7.73 8.68
C GLU A 5 -9.17 -6.79 8.22
N GLN A 6 -9.65 -5.90 9.10
CA GLN A 6 -10.78 -5.04 8.75
C GLN A 6 -10.40 -4.00 7.69
N GLY A 7 -9.20 -3.44 7.80
CA GLY A 7 -8.63 -2.52 6.85
C GLY A 7 -8.40 -3.15 5.49
N LEU A 8 -7.83 -4.35 5.44
CA LEU A 8 -7.68 -5.10 4.18
C LEU A 8 -9.04 -5.39 3.53
N VAL A 9 -10.02 -5.89 4.29
CA VAL A 9 -11.38 -6.14 3.76
C VAL A 9 -12.01 -4.86 3.21
N ARG A 10 -11.86 -3.74 3.92
CA ARG A 10 -12.39 -2.44 3.49
C ARG A 10 -11.70 -1.96 2.21
N ALA A 11 -10.37 -2.08 2.13
CA ALA A 11 -9.59 -1.70 0.95
C ALA A 11 -10.01 -2.53 -0.27
N ILE A 12 -10.12 -3.86 -0.14
CA ILE A 12 -10.59 -4.75 -1.22
C ILE A 12 -11.99 -4.35 -1.70
N LYS A 13 -12.93 -4.07 -0.79
CA LYS A 13 -14.31 -3.66 -1.14
C LYS A 13 -14.38 -2.28 -1.81
N ILE A 14 -13.43 -1.39 -1.53
CA ILE A 14 -13.33 -0.09 -2.19
C ILE A 14 -12.73 -0.26 -3.58
N ALA A 15 -11.62 -1.00 -3.68
CA ALA A 15 -10.97 -1.33 -4.93
C ALA A 15 -11.96 -1.98 -5.91
N TYR A 16 -12.67 -3.03 -5.49
CA TYR A 16 -13.71 -3.69 -6.26
C TYR A 16 -14.72 -2.70 -6.89
N ARG A 17 -15.16 -1.70 -6.11
CA ARG A 17 -16.19 -0.75 -6.56
C ARG A 17 -15.69 0.37 -7.47
N HIS A 18 -14.41 0.71 -7.45
CA HIS A 18 -13.92 1.98 -8.01
C HIS A 18 -12.74 1.86 -8.98
N GLY A 19 -12.05 0.72 -9.05
CA GLY A 19 -10.95 0.52 -10.02
C GLY A 19 -10.49 -0.92 -10.19
N GLY A 20 -11.11 -1.86 -9.49
CA GLY A 20 -10.69 -3.25 -9.44
C GLY A 20 -9.42 -3.49 -8.62
N TYR A 21 -9.03 -4.75 -8.54
CA TYR A 21 -7.79 -5.22 -7.94
C TYR A 21 -7.38 -6.54 -8.59
N THR A 22 -6.10 -6.90 -8.48
CA THR A 22 -5.57 -8.18 -8.97
C THR A 22 -5.23 -9.07 -7.80
N VAL A 23 -5.54 -10.36 -7.92
CA VAL A 23 -5.11 -11.42 -6.99
C VAL A 23 -4.21 -12.37 -7.77
N LEU A 24 -3.01 -12.59 -7.26
CA LEU A 24 -2.05 -13.57 -7.73
C LEU A 24 -1.82 -14.61 -6.64
N ASN A 25 -1.97 -15.88 -6.99
CA ASN A 25 -1.60 -17.00 -6.14
C ASN A 25 -0.37 -17.67 -6.75
N GLN A 26 0.78 -17.60 -6.07
CA GLN A 26 2.01 -18.16 -6.63
C GLN A 26 2.97 -18.60 -5.53
N GLY A 27 3.44 -19.84 -5.61
CA GLY A 27 4.55 -20.32 -4.78
C GLY A 27 4.22 -20.37 -3.28
N GLY A 28 2.93 -20.56 -2.95
CA GLY A 28 2.45 -20.55 -1.57
C GLY A 28 2.23 -19.16 -0.96
N GLU A 29 2.41 -18.10 -1.76
CA GLU A 29 2.09 -16.73 -1.41
C GLU A 29 0.85 -16.25 -2.16
N VAL A 30 0.09 -15.38 -1.50
CA VAL A 30 -1.00 -14.63 -2.11
C VAL A 30 -0.57 -13.17 -2.18
N THR A 31 -0.65 -12.61 -3.38
CA THR A 31 -0.40 -11.20 -3.64
C THR A 31 -1.70 -10.55 -4.07
N ILE A 32 -2.02 -9.40 -3.48
CA ILE A 32 -3.21 -8.61 -3.81
C ILE A 32 -2.76 -7.18 -4.03
N TYR A 33 -3.12 -6.58 -5.15
CA TYR A 33 -2.69 -5.22 -5.45
C TYR A 33 -3.69 -4.44 -6.30
N THR A 34 -3.51 -3.14 -6.25
CA THR A 34 -4.16 -2.11 -7.06
C THR A 34 -3.07 -1.16 -7.58
N GLU A 35 -3.46 -0.07 -8.23
CA GLU A 35 -2.52 1.00 -8.57
C GLU A 35 -1.95 1.71 -7.33
N GLY A 36 -2.70 1.77 -6.21
CA GLY A 36 -2.33 2.58 -5.03
C GLY A 36 -1.78 1.80 -3.84
N TRP A 37 -1.92 0.48 -3.82
CA TRP A 37 -1.38 -0.38 -2.76
C TRP A 37 -1.17 -1.81 -3.22
N PHE A 38 -0.22 -2.47 -2.55
CA PHE A 38 0.18 -3.85 -2.77
C PHE A 38 0.32 -4.56 -1.43
N MET A 39 -0.11 -5.80 -1.35
CA MET A 39 0.20 -6.69 -0.23
C MET A 39 0.63 -8.05 -0.74
N ARG A 40 1.51 -8.70 0.00
CA ARG A 40 1.90 -10.10 -0.19
C ARG A 40 2.01 -10.80 1.17
N CYS A 41 1.48 -12.00 1.27
CA CYS A 41 1.68 -12.85 2.44
C CYS A 41 1.65 -14.33 2.08
N LEU A 42 2.20 -15.18 2.94
CA LEU A 42 1.96 -16.62 2.87
C LEU A 42 0.47 -16.92 2.92
N TRP A 43 0.03 -17.96 2.21
CA TRP A 43 -1.36 -18.41 2.20
C TRP A 43 -1.90 -18.62 3.63
N THR A 44 -1.10 -19.27 4.49
CA THR A 44 -1.46 -19.54 5.89
C THR A 44 -1.69 -18.29 6.75
N LYS A 45 -1.26 -17.11 6.27
CA LYS A 45 -1.39 -15.81 6.93
C LYS A 45 -2.46 -14.91 6.31
N LEU A 46 -3.05 -15.31 5.18
CA LEU A 46 -4.12 -14.52 4.57
C LEU A 46 -5.33 -14.42 5.53
N PRO A 47 -5.80 -13.21 5.88
CA PRO A 47 -6.94 -13.06 6.77
C PRO A 47 -8.20 -13.71 6.19
N ARG A 48 -8.91 -14.51 7.00
CA ARG A 48 -10.05 -15.33 6.54
C ARG A 48 -11.18 -14.48 5.96
N LYS A 49 -11.42 -13.28 6.51
CA LYS A 49 -12.47 -12.40 5.97
C LYS A 49 -12.04 -11.76 4.65
N ALA A 50 -10.74 -11.49 4.45
CA ALA A 50 -10.23 -10.99 3.18
C ALA A 50 -10.40 -12.08 2.10
N LEU A 51 -10.01 -13.31 2.40
CA LEU A 51 -10.27 -14.49 1.56
C LEU A 51 -11.76 -14.60 1.17
N ALA A 52 -12.65 -14.60 2.16
CA ALA A 52 -14.09 -14.70 1.92
C ALA A 52 -14.61 -13.58 1.02
N THR A 53 -14.08 -12.36 1.19
CA THR A 53 -14.44 -11.20 0.35
C THR A 53 -14.00 -11.40 -1.10
N ILE A 54 -12.80 -11.94 -1.34
CA ILE A 54 -12.33 -12.22 -2.71
C ILE A 54 -13.20 -13.31 -3.35
N VAL A 55 -13.50 -14.38 -2.62
CA VAL A 55 -14.39 -15.45 -3.09
C VAL A 55 -15.80 -14.91 -3.38
N GLU A 56 -16.30 -13.96 -2.60
CA GLU A 56 -17.57 -13.28 -2.88
C GLU A 56 -17.53 -12.50 -4.20
N HIS A 57 -16.41 -11.85 -4.53
CA HIS A 57 -16.28 -11.04 -5.75
C HIS A 57 -16.05 -11.86 -7.03
N MET A 58 -15.30 -12.97 -6.97
CA MET A 58 -14.91 -13.74 -8.17
C MET A 58 -15.34 -15.23 -8.16
N GLY A 59 -15.92 -15.72 -7.08
CA GLY A 59 -16.46 -17.08 -6.94
C GLY A 59 -15.48 -18.14 -6.41
N MET A 60 -14.18 -17.98 -6.64
CA MET A 60 -13.11 -18.85 -6.14
C MET A 60 -11.79 -18.08 -6.05
N ILE A 61 -10.75 -18.64 -5.43
CA ILE A 61 -9.39 -18.04 -5.51
C ILE A 61 -8.68 -18.58 -6.76
N PRO A 62 -7.80 -17.79 -7.42
CA PRO A 62 -7.00 -18.29 -8.53
C PRO A 62 -6.17 -19.52 -8.14
N ASP A 63 -5.96 -20.43 -9.10
CA ASP A 63 -5.10 -21.59 -8.90
C ASP A 63 -3.62 -21.14 -8.74
N ASP A 64 -2.75 -22.05 -8.27
CA ASP A 64 -1.33 -21.75 -8.13
C ASP A 64 -0.70 -21.44 -9.49
N GLY A 65 -0.02 -20.30 -9.57
CA GLY A 65 0.54 -19.73 -10.80
C GLY A 65 -0.41 -18.81 -11.58
N GLU A 66 -1.64 -18.59 -11.09
CA GLU A 66 -2.62 -17.75 -11.77
C GLU A 66 -2.79 -16.37 -11.12
N ALA A 67 -3.06 -15.39 -11.98
CA ALA A 67 -3.48 -14.05 -11.58
C ALA A 67 -4.82 -13.69 -12.22
N VAL A 68 -5.69 -13.06 -11.45
CA VAL A 68 -7.01 -12.63 -11.91
C VAL A 68 -7.27 -11.18 -11.50
N ALA A 69 -7.62 -10.35 -12.48
CA ALA A 69 -8.12 -9.00 -12.28
C ALA A 69 -9.64 -9.06 -12.01
N ILE A 70 -10.08 -8.32 -11.00
CA ILE A 70 -11.44 -8.36 -10.46
C ILE A 70 -11.95 -6.94 -10.29
N GLU A 71 -13.10 -6.63 -10.89
CA GLU A 71 -13.77 -5.34 -10.74
C GLU A 71 -15.28 -5.52 -10.68
N LYS A 72 -15.99 -4.52 -10.15
CA LYS A 72 -17.44 -4.54 -10.04
C LYS A 72 -18.08 -4.46 -11.43
N ASP A 73 -19.13 -5.26 -11.60
CA ASP A 73 -19.92 -5.37 -12.85
C ASP A 73 -19.12 -5.90 -14.07
N GLY A 74 -17.81 -6.17 -13.90
CA GLY A 74 -16.96 -6.88 -14.84
C GLY A 74 -16.88 -8.38 -14.53
N GLN A 75 -16.59 -9.19 -15.55
CA GLN A 75 -16.23 -10.59 -15.33
C GLN A 75 -14.76 -10.68 -14.91
N PRO A 76 -14.40 -11.51 -13.90
CA PRO A 76 -13.01 -11.73 -13.56
C PRO A 76 -12.18 -12.17 -14.78
N GLN A 77 -11.02 -11.57 -14.99
CA GLN A 77 -10.17 -11.81 -16.16
C GLN A 77 -8.80 -12.33 -15.75
N ALA A 78 -8.35 -13.41 -16.39
CA ALA A 78 -7.00 -13.90 -16.23
C ALA A 78 -6.00 -12.83 -16.73
N VAL A 79 -4.99 -12.53 -15.92
CA VAL A 79 -3.93 -11.58 -16.27
C VAL A 79 -2.75 -12.34 -16.84
N MET A 80 -2.17 -11.85 -17.93
CA MET A 80 -1.02 -12.48 -18.56
C MET A 80 0.20 -12.44 -17.63
N ALA A 81 0.91 -13.57 -17.50
CA ALA A 81 2.06 -13.70 -16.61
C ALA A 81 3.14 -12.61 -16.78
N GLY A 82 3.38 -12.13 -18.00
CA GLY A 82 4.32 -11.02 -18.25
C GLY A 82 3.89 -9.70 -17.58
N ILE A 83 2.61 -9.35 -17.69
CA ILE A 83 2.04 -8.14 -17.06
C ILE A 83 2.13 -8.25 -15.54
N VAL A 84 1.77 -9.42 -15.00
CA VAL A 84 1.85 -9.68 -13.56
C VAL A 84 3.27 -9.53 -13.04
N SER A 85 4.26 -10.07 -13.77
CA SER A 85 5.67 -9.92 -13.42
C SER A 85 6.07 -8.45 -13.40
N ASP A 86 5.73 -7.70 -14.44
CA ASP A 86 6.06 -6.27 -14.55
C ASP A 86 5.42 -5.46 -13.41
N ASP A 87 4.17 -5.74 -13.05
CA ASP A 87 3.47 -5.07 -11.96
C ASP A 87 4.10 -5.40 -10.59
N VAL A 88 4.35 -6.68 -10.33
CA VAL A 88 4.97 -7.15 -9.08
C VAL A 88 6.40 -6.61 -8.95
N ASP A 89 7.18 -6.63 -10.03
CA ASP A 89 8.54 -6.07 -10.08
C ASP A 89 8.51 -4.54 -9.94
N GLY A 90 7.49 -3.87 -10.47
CA GLY A 90 7.28 -2.43 -10.31
C GLY A 90 7.03 -2.03 -8.85
N TRP A 91 6.33 -2.87 -8.09
CA TRP A 91 6.13 -2.69 -6.65
C TRP A 91 7.37 -3.09 -5.85
N MET A 92 7.81 -4.33 -6.00
CA MET A 92 8.89 -4.92 -5.19
C MET A 92 10.28 -4.41 -5.58
N GLY A 93 10.41 -3.74 -6.72
CA GLY A 93 11.64 -3.20 -7.23
C GLY A 93 12.09 -1.91 -6.52
N GLY A 94 13.39 -1.66 -6.59
CA GLY A 94 14.03 -0.46 -6.06
C GLY A 94 14.77 -0.69 -4.76
N GLU A 95 15.88 0.03 -4.58
CA GLU A 95 16.65 -0.02 -3.35
C GLU A 95 15.88 0.66 -2.21
N VAL A 96 16.02 0.10 -1.00
CA VAL A 96 15.56 0.77 0.21
C VAL A 96 16.49 1.96 0.44
N ALA A 97 15.98 3.15 0.16
CA ALA A 97 16.78 4.37 0.23
C ALA A 97 16.94 4.86 1.68
N SER A 98 15.87 4.75 2.49
CA SER A 98 15.79 5.30 3.85
C SER A 98 14.54 4.78 4.57
N MET A 99 14.27 5.30 5.78
CA MET A 99 13.09 4.99 6.58
C MET A 99 12.25 6.24 6.82
N ALA A 100 10.93 6.09 6.82
CA ALA A 100 9.98 7.13 7.21
C ALA A 100 9.15 6.69 8.42
N SER A 101 8.86 7.62 9.33
CA SER A 101 8.01 7.41 10.50
C SER A 101 6.77 8.27 10.46
N TYR A 102 5.72 7.78 11.12
CA TYR A 102 4.44 8.45 11.23
C TYR A 102 4.59 9.80 11.94
N VAL A 103 3.91 10.84 11.43
CA VAL A 103 3.84 12.15 12.08
C VAL A 103 2.39 12.54 12.34
N PRO A 104 2.08 13.29 13.42
CA PRO A 104 0.71 13.67 13.77
C PRO A 104 0.17 14.82 12.88
N VAL A 105 0.43 14.76 11.58
CA VAL A 105 0.05 15.77 10.59
C VAL A 105 -0.73 15.10 9.47
N THR A 106 -1.83 15.73 9.06
CA THR A 106 -2.57 15.35 7.86
C THR A 106 -2.52 16.50 6.86
N PHE A 107 -2.47 16.16 5.58
CA PHE A 107 -2.48 17.14 4.49
C PHE A 107 -3.41 16.66 3.38
N ARG A 108 -4.43 17.47 3.05
CA ARG A 108 -5.45 17.14 2.03
C ARG A 108 -6.11 15.77 2.22
N GLY A 109 -6.27 15.32 3.46
CA GLY A 109 -6.84 14.02 3.79
C GLY A 109 -5.82 12.86 3.80
N TYR A 110 -4.57 13.10 3.39
CA TYR A 110 -3.49 12.13 3.50
C TYR A 110 -2.87 12.19 4.90
N GLN A 111 -2.56 11.02 5.43
CA GLN A 111 -1.75 10.88 6.63
C GLN A 111 -0.29 11.04 6.26
N LEU A 112 0.44 11.94 6.94
CA LEU A 112 1.84 12.16 6.63
C LEU A 112 2.76 11.20 7.38
N PHE A 113 3.86 10.88 6.70
CA PHE A 113 5.07 10.25 7.19
C PHE A 113 6.25 11.16 6.83
N GLN A 114 7.28 11.18 7.66
CA GLN A 114 8.49 11.95 7.41
C GLN A 114 9.73 11.06 7.47
N GLU A 115 10.61 11.23 6.50
CA GLU A 115 11.92 10.56 6.47
C GLU A 115 12.75 10.94 7.70
N VAL A 116 13.28 9.93 8.39
CA VAL A 116 14.00 10.10 9.66
C VAL A 116 15.31 10.90 9.47
N SER A 117 16.03 10.67 8.37
CA SER A 117 17.34 11.27 8.09
C SER A 117 17.29 12.51 7.20
N GLY A 118 16.32 12.58 6.28
CA GLY A 118 16.26 13.61 5.23
C GLY A 118 15.04 14.53 5.26
N ARG A 119 14.11 14.33 6.21
CA ARG A 119 12.88 15.13 6.40
C ARG A 119 11.91 15.18 5.22
N GLN A 120 12.14 14.42 4.16
CA GLN A 120 11.20 14.30 3.06
C GLN A 120 9.84 13.83 3.57
N ALA A 121 8.77 14.47 3.11
CA ALA A 121 7.43 14.18 3.55
C ALA A 121 6.68 13.33 2.52
N TYR A 122 5.89 12.37 3.02
CA TYR A 122 5.15 11.39 2.24
C TYR A 122 3.71 11.34 2.76
N GLY A 123 2.72 11.51 1.88
CA GLY A 123 1.30 11.41 2.22
C GLY A 123 0.73 10.08 1.76
N VAL A 124 0.12 9.33 2.69
CA VAL A 124 -0.52 8.04 2.43
C VAL A 124 -2.02 8.16 2.59
N ASP A 125 -2.78 7.56 1.68
CA ASP A 125 -4.24 7.51 1.79
C ASP A 125 -4.65 6.72 3.04
N PRO A 126 -5.48 7.27 3.94
CA PRO A 126 -5.86 6.57 5.17
C PRO A 126 -6.61 5.25 4.98
N THR A 127 -7.29 5.05 3.84
CA THR A 127 -7.96 3.78 3.51
C THR A 127 -6.92 2.72 3.20
N ALA A 128 -5.89 3.06 2.43
CA ALA A 128 -4.78 2.17 2.14
C ALA A 128 -3.92 1.92 3.41
N LEU A 129 -3.68 2.96 4.22
CA LEU A 129 -2.96 2.84 5.49
C LEU A 129 -3.63 1.89 6.47
N ALA A 130 -4.97 1.82 6.47
CA ALA A 130 -5.72 0.93 7.34
C ALA A 130 -5.44 -0.56 7.08
N ILE A 131 -4.86 -0.95 5.93
CA ILE A 131 -4.41 -2.32 5.66
C ILE A 131 -3.34 -2.76 6.67
N ILE A 132 -2.63 -1.80 7.26
CA ILE A 132 -1.54 -2.06 8.20
C ILE A 132 -2.06 -1.93 9.63
N GLU A 133 -1.64 -2.84 10.50
CA GLU A 133 -1.87 -2.79 11.93
C GLU A 133 -1.46 -1.42 12.49
N ARG A 134 -2.37 -0.79 13.23
CA ARG A 134 -2.22 0.60 13.66
C ARG A 134 -0.93 0.85 14.42
N ALA A 135 -0.58 -0.04 15.34
CA ALA A 135 0.66 0.08 16.12
C ALA A 135 1.91 -0.04 15.22
N THR A 136 1.87 -0.91 14.21
CA THR A 136 2.94 -1.05 13.22
C THR A 136 3.10 0.24 12.39
N ALA A 137 2.00 0.85 11.98
CA ALA A 137 2.02 2.10 11.23
C ALA A 137 2.45 3.30 12.08
N GLU A 138 1.89 3.48 13.28
CA GLU A 138 2.08 4.69 14.11
C GLU A 138 3.36 4.67 14.95
N MET A 139 3.81 3.49 15.40
CA MET A 139 4.97 3.36 16.28
C MET A 139 6.21 2.78 15.59
N GLY A 140 6.02 2.21 14.40
CA GLY A 140 7.09 1.64 13.59
C GLY A 140 7.70 2.63 12.61
N SER A 141 8.39 2.08 11.62
CA SER A 141 8.90 2.84 10.48
C SER A 141 8.67 2.04 9.21
N ALA A 142 8.38 2.75 8.12
CA ALA A 142 8.27 2.19 6.79
C ALA A 142 9.59 2.36 6.04
N ALA A 143 10.01 1.35 5.30
CA ALA A 143 11.07 1.50 4.32
C ALA A 143 10.57 2.34 3.13
N ILE A 144 11.38 3.28 2.66
CA ILE A 144 11.10 4.03 1.43
C ILE A 144 11.62 3.22 0.25
N SER A 145 10.70 2.71 -0.56
CA SER A 145 10.97 1.87 -1.74
C SER A 145 10.66 2.64 -3.03
N GLY A 146 11.54 2.54 -4.03
CA GLY A 146 11.33 3.13 -5.36
C GLY A 146 11.10 4.65 -5.37
N GLY A 147 11.44 5.36 -4.28
CA GLY A 147 11.27 6.80 -4.09
C GLY A 147 9.82 7.30 -3.94
N ARG A 148 8.83 6.41 -3.89
CA ARG A 148 7.40 6.77 -3.84
C ARG A 148 6.49 5.78 -3.11
N ALA A 149 7.01 4.63 -2.66
CA ALA A 149 6.23 3.69 -1.86
C ALA A 149 6.77 3.62 -0.43
N LEU A 150 5.85 3.47 0.52
CA LEU A 150 6.19 3.13 1.90
C LEU A 150 5.91 1.64 2.13
N THR A 151 6.91 0.93 2.63
CA THR A 151 6.93 -0.53 2.72
C THR A 151 7.06 -0.99 4.16
N TRP A 152 6.18 -1.89 4.56
CA TRP A 152 6.25 -2.62 5.82
C TRP A 152 6.39 -4.10 5.52
N SER A 153 7.44 -4.72 6.03
CA SER A 153 7.66 -6.15 5.87
C SER A 153 8.03 -6.79 7.20
N HIS A 154 7.35 -7.87 7.55
CA HIS A 154 7.65 -8.63 8.76
C HIS A 154 7.12 -10.05 8.62
N ASP A 155 7.95 -11.04 8.96
CA ASP A 155 7.53 -12.44 9.08
C ASP A 155 6.75 -12.95 7.84
N GLY A 156 7.30 -12.73 6.64
CA GLY A 156 6.67 -13.19 5.37
C GLY A 156 5.42 -12.43 4.95
N GLU A 157 5.06 -11.34 5.63
CA GLU A 157 4.06 -10.37 5.18
C GLU A 157 4.77 -9.13 4.63
N THR A 158 4.22 -8.53 3.59
CA THR A 158 4.68 -7.28 3.00
C THR A 158 3.47 -6.45 2.59
N VAL A 159 3.45 -5.18 2.98
CA VAL A 159 2.45 -4.21 2.54
C VAL A 159 3.21 -2.99 2.03
N MET A 160 2.87 -2.54 0.82
CA MET A 160 3.45 -1.38 0.16
C MET A 160 2.33 -0.44 -0.22
N LEU A 161 2.45 0.83 0.16
CA LEU A 161 1.45 1.85 -0.12
C LEU A 161 2.08 2.93 -0.98
N GLU A 162 1.40 3.32 -2.06
CA GLU A 162 1.80 4.49 -2.82
C GLU A 162 1.68 5.72 -1.93
N ALA A 163 2.71 6.56 -1.95
CA ALA A 163 2.74 7.82 -1.23
C ALA A 163 2.81 8.99 -2.21
N ILE A 164 1.93 9.96 -1.98
CA ILE A 164 2.06 11.26 -2.62
C ILE A 164 3.22 12.02 -1.97
N ARG A 165 3.94 12.81 -2.75
CA ARG A 165 4.99 13.70 -2.25
C ARG A 165 5.13 14.91 -3.15
N LYS A 166 6.04 15.81 -2.80
CA LYS A 166 6.44 16.95 -3.64
C LYS A 166 6.73 16.47 -5.07
N THR A 167 5.92 16.90 -6.04
CA THR A 167 6.15 16.67 -7.48
C THR A 167 6.49 17.97 -8.19
N THR A 168 7.15 17.86 -9.34
CA THR A 168 7.42 19.01 -10.23
C THR A 168 6.15 19.54 -10.90
N TRP A 169 5.05 18.77 -10.90
CA TRP A 169 3.78 19.07 -11.56
C TRP A 169 2.70 19.63 -10.61
N ALA A 170 3.02 19.79 -9.33
CA ALA A 170 2.11 20.39 -8.34
C ALA A 170 1.91 21.89 -8.60
N TRP A 171 0.77 22.41 -8.14
CA TRP A 171 0.48 23.85 -8.14
C TRP A 171 1.53 24.57 -7.27
N GLU A 172 1.85 25.82 -7.59
CA GLU A 172 2.93 26.55 -6.91
C GLU A 172 2.74 26.59 -5.39
N TRP A 173 1.53 26.89 -4.92
CA TRP A 173 1.22 26.90 -3.50
C TRP A 173 1.38 25.52 -2.84
N GLU A 174 1.06 24.43 -3.55
CA GLU A 174 1.19 23.08 -3.03
C GLU A 174 2.66 22.70 -2.87
N ARG A 175 3.50 23.09 -3.84
CA ARG A 175 4.95 22.95 -3.73
C ARG A 175 5.50 23.69 -2.52
N THR A 176 5.05 24.93 -2.28
CA THR A 176 5.46 25.71 -1.11
C THR A 176 5.05 25.02 0.20
N VAL A 177 3.87 24.41 0.28
CA VAL A 177 3.45 23.67 1.47
C VAL A 177 4.34 22.45 1.71
N TRP A 178 4.64 21.66 0.67
CA TRP A 178 5.57 20.53 0.80
C TRP A 178 6.97 20.99 1.25
N GLU A 179 7.48 22.09 0.70
CA GLU A 179 8.75 22.68 1.14
C GLU A 179 8.72 23.10 2.62
N ALA A 180 7.61 23.68 3.07
CA ALA A 180 7.42 24.04 4.48
C ALA A 180 7.39 22.80 5.38
N LEU A 181 6.66 21.74 4.99
CA LEU A 181 6.60 20.46 5.71
C LEU A 181 7.98 19.81 5.84
N GLU A 182 8.80 19.88 4.79
CA GLU A 182 10.16 19.33 4.77
C GLU A 182 11.19 20.20 5.52
N SER A 183 10.87 21.47 5.78
CA SER A 183 11.78 22.40 6.49
C SER A 183 11.83 22.20 8.01
N VAL A 184 10.81 21.55 8.58
CA VAL A 184 10.64 21.34 10.02
C VAL A 184 10.64 19.86 10.40
N ASP A 185 10.89 19.58 11.67
CA ASP A 185 10.70 18.24 12.23
C ASP A 185 9.24 18.08 12.67
N LEU A 186 8.48 17.29 11.90
CA LEU A 186 7.05 17.09 12.10
C LEU A 186 6.73 16.14 13.25
N HIS A 187 7.72 15.46 13.83
CA HIS A 187 7.52 14.55 14.96
C HIS A 187 7.35 15.29 16.29
N LYS A 188 7.84 16.53 16.37
CA LYS A 188 7.71 17.34 17.57
C LYS A 188 6.28 17.83 17.72
N ARG A 189 5.64 17.45 18.82
CA ARG A 189 4.50 18.22 19.32
C ARG A 189 5.07 19.56 19.81
N GLU A 190 4.55 20.67 19.31
CA GLU A 190 4.79 21.96 19.98
C GLU A 190 4.37 21.80 21.44
N GLY A 191 5.28 22.14 22.35
CA GLY A 191 5.08 22.10 23.80
C GLY A 191 4.20 23.24 24.29
#